data_AF-A0A838VYK3-F1
#
_entry.id   AF-A0A838VYK3-F1
#
_cell.length_a   1.000
_cell.length_b   1.000
_cell.length_c   1.000
_cell.angle_alpha   90.00
_cell.angle_beta   90.00
_cell.angle_gamma   90.00
#
_symmetry.space_group_name_H-M   'P 1'
#
loop_
_entity.id
_entity.type
_entity.pdbx_description
1 polymer ?
#
loop_
_entity_poly.entity_id
_entity_poly.type
_entity_poly.pdbx_seq_one_letter_code
_entity_poly.pdbx_strand_id
1 'polypeptide(L)' 'MRKLKLQVQMSIDGCIAGPNNEMDWMVFFGDEKLKEFENRIHEPVDTILLGRKMTGEFISYWAN' A
#
# COMPACT_ATOMS: atom_id res chain seq x y z
N MET A 1 2.84 -20.54 12.05
CA MET A 1 4.00 -19.63 11.88
C MET A 1 3.54 -18.34 11.26
N ARG A 2 3.96 -17.17 11.77
CA ARG A 2 3.66 -15.87 11.16
C ARG A 2 4.36 -15.73 9.80
N LYS A 3 3.75 -15.02 8.86
CA LYS A 3 4.29 -14.75 7.51
C LYS A 3 4.56 -13.26 7.36
N LEU A 4 5.74 -12.91 6.86
CA LEU A 4 6.04 -11.56 6.40
C LEU A 4 5.50 -11.40 4.98
N LYS A 5 4.58 -10.46 4.77
CA LYS A 5 3.98 -10.16 3.47
C LYS A 5 4.49 -8.80 2.99
N LEU A 6 4.73 -8.67 1.69
CA LEU A 6 4.98 -7.40 1.02
C LEU A 6 3.84 -7.17 0.02
N GLN A 7 3.15 -6.03 0.16
CA GLN A 7 2.14 -5.55 -0.79
C GLN A 7 2.55 -4.14 -1.20
N VAL A 8 2.61 -3.89 -2.51
CA VAL A 8 3.02 -2.60 -3.08
C VAL A 8 2.42 -2.45 -4.47
N GLN A 9 1.91 -1.26 -4.78
CA GLN A 9 1.57 -0.86 -6.15
C GLN A 9 2.86 -0.31 -6.81
N MET A 10 3.15 -0.75 -8.02
CA MET A 10 4.37 -0.37 -8.74
C MET A 10 4.06 -0.08 -10.21
N SER A 11 4.89 0.76 -10.83
CA SER A 11 4.92 0.95 -12.27
C SER A 11 5.47 -0.30 -12.98
N ILE A 12 5.30 -0.37 -14.30
CA ILE A 12 5.77 -1.49 -15.13
C ILE A 12 7.31 -1.61 -15.10
N ASP A 13 8.02 -0.49 -14.97
CA ASP A 13 9.47 -0.41 -14.84
C ASP A 13 9.97 -0.52 -13.39
N GLY A 14 9.09 -0.79 -12.42
CA GLY A 14 9.46 -1.18 -11.06
C GLY A 14 9.64 -0.02 -10.06
N CYS A 15 9.13 1.17 -10.37
CA CYS A 15 9.12 2.32 -9.46
C CYS A 15 7.88 2.31 -8.57
N ILE A 16 8.04 2.74 -7.31
CA ILE A 16 6.95 2.78 -6.31
C ILE A 16 6.48 4.22 -5.99
N ALA A 17 7.16 5.22 -6.56
CA ALA A 17 6.82 6.63 -6.50
C ALA A 17 7.47 7.34 -7.69
N GLY A 18 6.98 8.53 -8.04
CA GLY A 18 7.63 9.36 -9.06
C GLY A 18 8.93 10.04 -8.57
N PRO A 19 9.67 10.73 -9.44
CA PRO A 19 10.97 11.33 -9.12
C PRO A 19 11.01 12.29 -7.91
N ASN A 20 9.87 12.87 -7.54
CA ASN A 20 9.71 13.78 -6.39
C ASN A 20 8.93 13.13 -5.21
N ASN A 21 8.79 11.81 -5.20
CA ASN A 21 7.96 11.00 -4.29
C ASN A 21 6.44 11.18 -4.50
N GLU A 22 6.02 11.63 -5.68
CA GLU A 22 4.62 11.77 -6.04
C GLU A 22 3.91 10.42 -6.25
N MET A 23 2.61 10.46 -5.96
CA MET A 23 1.70 9.32 -5.92
C MET A 23 0.47 9.54 -6.84
N ASP A 24 0.46 10.63 -7.60
CA ASP A 24 -0.64 11.09 -8.47
C ASP A 24 -0.91 10.17 -9.68
N TRP A 25 0.09 9.39 -10.09
CA TRP A 25 -0.01 8.39 -11.14
C TRP A 25 -0.72 7.10 -10.69
N MET A 26 -0.85 6.87 -9.38
CA MET A 26 -1.48 5.66 -8.87
C MET A 26 -2.99 5.68 -9.12
N VAL A 27 -3.50 4.58 -9.68
CA VAL A 27 -4.93 4.39 -9.88
C VAL A 27 -5.52 3.81 -8.61
N PHE A 28 -6.44 4.56 -7.99
CA PHE A 28 -7.18 4.11 -6.82
C PHE A 28 -8.65 3.79 -7.15
N PHE A 29 -9.22 2.80 -6.45
CA PHE A 29 -10.68 2.59 -6.28
C PHE A 29 -11.51 2.17 -7.51
N GLY A 30 -10.91 1.72 -8.61
CA GLY A 30 -11.66 1.37 -9.83
C GLY A 30 -12.16 -0.08 -9.97
N ASP A 31 -11.60 -1.03 -9.23
CA ASP A 31 -11.87 -2.46 -9.41
C ASP A 31 -12.25 -3.13 -8.08
N GLU A 32 -13.53 -3.54 -7.96
CA GLU A 32 -14.06 -4.23 -6.78
C GLU A 32 -13.31 -5.53 -6.47
N LYS A 33 -12.92 -6.30 -7.50
CA LYS A 33 -12.19 -7.56 -7.30
C LYS A 33 -10.78 -7.32 -6.78
N LEU A 34 -10.13 -6.25 -7.22
CA LEU A 34 -8.83 -5.85 -6.69
C LEU A 34 -8.96 -5.48 -5.22
N LYS A 35 -9.99 -4.71 -4.85
CA LYS A 35 -10.26 -4.35 -3.46
C LYS A 35 -10.53 -5.57 -2.58
N GLU A 36 -11.31 -6.54 -3.05
CA GLU A 36 -11.54 -7.81 -2.34
C GLU A 36 -10.25 -8.62 -2.17
N PHE A 37 -9.38 -8.62 -3.19
CA PHE A 37 -8.07 -9.27 -3.10
C PHE A 37 -7.17 -8.61 -2.06
N GLU A 38 -7.05 -7.28 -2.06
CA GLU A 38 -6.29 -6.52 -1.08
C GLU A 38 -6.82 -6.72 0.35
N ASN A 39 -8.14 -6.69 0.53
CA ASN A 39 -8.78 -6.94 1.82
C ASN A 39 -8.42 -8.32 2.37
N ARG A 40 -8.44 -9.38 1.55
CA ARG A 40 -8.03 -10.73 1.97
C ARG A 40 -6.55 -10.82 2.34
N ILE A 41 -5.70 -9.97 1.77
CA ILE A 41 -4.29 -9.89 2.15
C ILE A 41 -4.15 -9.25 3.54
N HIS A 42 -4.88 -8.16 3.78
CA HIS A 42 -4.81 -7.33 5.00
C HIS A 42 -5.56 -7.91 6.21
N GLU A 43 -6.70 -8.57 6.00
CA GLU A 43 -7.54 -9.12 7.09
C GLU A 43 -6.77 -9.94 8.14
N PRO A 44 -5.83 -10.85 7.79
CA PRO A 44 -5.06 -11.61 8.79
C PRO A 44 -3.81 -10.89 9.31
N VAL A 45 -3.56 -9.62 8.95
CA VAL A 45 -2.36 -8.87 9.35
C VAL A 45 -2.61 -8.15 10.67
N ASP A 46 -1.86 -8.54 11.71
CA ASP A 46 -1.92 -7.95 13.06
C ASP A 46 -0.86 -6.86 13.30
N THR A 47 0.06 -6.64 12.35
CA THR A 47 1.17 -5.68 12.48
C THR A 47 1.63 -5.17 11.10
N ILE A 48 1.79 -3.86 10.96
CA ILE A 48 2.32 -3.20 9.76
C ILE A 48 3.70 -2.61 10.09
N LEU A 49 4.70 -2.87 9.23
CA LEU A 49 6.04 -2.30 9.33
C LEU A 49 6.20 -1.21 8.26
N LEU A 50 6.51 0.02 8.69
CA LEU A 50 6.62 1.18 7.79
C LEU A 50 7.98 1.86 7.93
N GLY A 51 8.52 2.32 6.80
CA GLY A 51 9.68 3.21 6.79
C GLY A 51 9.30 4.63 7.21
N ARG A 52 10.21 5.33 7.90
CA ARG A 52 10.02 6.69 8.44
C ARG A 52 9.35 7.68 7.47
N LYS A 53 9.69 7.62 6.18
CA LYS A 53 9.19 8.54 5.15
C LYS A 53 7.73 8.29 4.76
N MET A 54 7.23 7.06 4.89
CA MET A 54 5.85 6.68 4.58
C MET A 54 4.92 6.85 5.78
N THR A 55 5.46 6.72 7.00
CA THR A 55 4.68 6.70 8.25
C THR A 55 3.73 7.89 8.40
N GLY A 56 4.17 9.10 8.05
CA GLY A 56 3.37 10.32 8.25
C GLY A 56 2.06 10.31 7.48
N GLU A 57 2.14 10.16 6.16
CA GLU A 57 0.97 10.16 5.28
C GLU A 57 0.09 8.92 5.50
N PHE A 58 0.72 7.75 5.70
CA PHE A 58 0.00 6.50 5.93
C PHE A 58 -0.88 6.57 7.19
N ILE A 59 -0.31 7.00 8.32
CA ILE A 59 -1.09 7.13 9.56
C ILE A 59 -2.20 8.18 9.39
N SER A 60 -1.91 9.31 8.75
CA SER A 60 -2.92 10.35 8.53
C SER A 60 -4.11 9.89 7.69
N TYR A 61 -3.92 8.98 6.73
CA TYR A 61 -5.00 8.45 5.91
C TYR A 61 -5.83 7.40 6.64
N TRP A 62 -5.18 6.47 7.36
CA TRP A 62 -5.84 5.29 7.94
C TRP A 62 -6.30 5.45 9.41
N ALA A 63 -5.86 6.49 10.12
CA ALA A 63 -6.28 6.73 11.50
C ALA A 63 -7.60 7.53 11.64
N ASN A 64 -8.15 8.02 10.54
CA ASN A 64 -9.44 8.72 10.47
C ASN A 64 -10.55 7.77 10.03
#